data_AF-S4S0B7-F1
#
_entry.id   AF-S4S0B7-F1
#
_cell.length_a   1.000
_cell.length_b   1.000
_cell.length_c   1.000
_cell.angle_alpha   90.00
_cell.angle_beta   90.00
_cell.angle_gamma   90.00
#
_symmetry.space_group_name_H-M   'P 1'
#
loop_
_entity.id
_entity.type
_entity.pdbx_description
1 polymer ?
#
loop_
_entity_poly.entity_id
_entity_poly.type
_entity_poly.pdbx_seq_one_letter_code
_entity_poly.pdbx_strand_id
1 'polypeptide(L)' 'LGLHYNKLQSVPDGTFDCLFSLQDIWLQGNPWKC' A
#
# COMPACT_ATOMS: atom_id res chain seq x y z
N LEU A 1 -1.02 1.56 -8.79
CA LEU A 1 -1.80 2.16 -7.69
C LEU A 1 -0.91 3.11 -6.89
N GLY A 2 -1.30 4.37 -6.68
CA GLY A 2 -0.47 5.35 -5.96
C GLY A 2 -1.01 5.65 -4.57
N LEU A 3 -0.40 5.08 -3.53
CA LEU A 3 -0.69 5.42 -2.12
C LEU A 3 0.48 6.16 -1.45
N HIS A 4 1.49 6.53 -2.23
CA HIS A 4 2.62 7.33 -1.80
C HIS A 4 2.22 8.65 -1.13
N TYR A 5 3.06 9.11 -0.20
CA TYR A 5 2.90 10.36 0.56
C TYR A 5 1.55 10.50 1.29
N ASN A 6 1.09 9.40 1.90
CA ASN A 6 -0.07 9.40 2.78
C ASN A 6 0.36 9.23 4.25
N LYS A 7 -0.62 9.03 5.14
CA LYS A 7 -0.39 8.80 6.57
C LYS A 7 -0.72 7.37 6.98
N LEU A 8 -0.57 6.41 6.07
CA LEU A 8 -0.82 5.00 6.34
C LEU A 8 0.24 4.48 7.33
N GLN A 9 -0.22 3.77 8.37
CA GLN A 9 0.65 3.18 9.38
C GLN A 9 0.75 1.66 9.26
N SER A 10 -0.25 1.03 8.63
CA SER A 10 -0.30 -0.40 8.34
C SER A 10 -1.26 -0.61 7.16
N VAL A 11 -1.11 -1.75 6.49
CA VAL A 11 -2.08 -2.24 5.50
C VAL A 11 -2.64 -3.55 6.05
N PRO A 12 -3.96 -3.75 6.10
CA PRO A 12 -4.54 -5.03 6.48
C PRO A 12 -4.05 -6.17 5.59
N ASP A 13 -3.87 -7.34 6.17
CA ASP A 13 -3.57 -8.56 5.41
C ASP A 13 -4.64 -8.77 4.34
N GLY A 14 -4.19 -9.15 3.14
CA GLY A 14 -5.06 -9.39 2.01
C GLY A 14 -5.64 -8.17 1.30
N THR A 15 -5.24 -6.94 1.67
CA THR A 15 -5.69 -5.70 0.99
C THR A 15 -5.43 -5.72 -0.52
N PHE A 16 -4.41 -6.47 -0.97
CA PHE A 16 -4.03 -6.54 -2.38
C PHE A 16 -4.37 -7.88 -3.05
N ASP A 17 -4.97 -8.83 -2.34
CA ASP A 17 -5.20 -10.20 -2.84
C ASP A 17 -6.21 -10.25 -4.00
N CYS A 18 -7.16 -9.32 -4.01
CA CYS A 18 -8.17 -9.22 -5.07
C CYS A 18 -7.71 -8.39 -6.28
N LEU A 19 -6.49 -7.82 -6.25
CA LEU A 19 -5.98 -6.98 -7.32
C LEU A 19 -5.10 -7.80 -8.28
N PHE A 20 -5.72 -8.78 -8.95
CA PHE A 20 -5.05 -9.73 -9.84
C PHE A 20 -4.26 -9.09 -10.99
N SER A 21 -4.58 -7.86 -11.38
CA SER A 21 -3.88 -7.13 -12.45
C SER A 21 -2.96 -6.01 -11.94
N LEU A 22 -2.67 -5.97 -10.64
CA LEU A 22 -1.78 -4.95 -10.07
C LEU A 22 -0.33 -5.25 -10.43
N GLN A 23 0.26 -4.44 -11.30
CA GLN A 23 1.67 -4.55 -11.69
C GLN A 23 2.57 -3.70 -10.80
N ASP A 24 2.15 -2.45 -10.52
CA ASP A 24 2.93 -1.50 -9.75
C ASP A 24 2.13 -0.86 -8.61
N ILE A 25 2.79 -0.74 -7.45
CA ILE A 25 2.28 -0.01 -6.29
C ILE A 25 3.37 0.89 -5.69
N TRP A 26 2.99 2.12 -5.39
CA TRP A 26 3.86 3.10 -4.73
C TRP A 26 3.35 3.37 -3.33
N LEU A 27 4.14 3.00 -2.32
CA LEU A 27 3.83 3.09 -0.88
C LEU A 27 4.78 4.01 -0.10
N GLN A 28 5.78 4.59 -0.76
CA GLN A 28 6.80 5.44 -0.16
C GLN A 28 6.21 6.70 0.49
N GLY A 29 6.89 7.27 1.48
CA GLY A 29 6.45 8.50 2.14
C GLY A 29 5.25 8.33 3.07
N ASN A 30 4.93 7.10 3.45
CA ASN A 30 3.97 6.79 4.52
C ASN A 30 4.72 6.45 5.83
N PRO A 31 4.20 6.84 7.00
CA PRO A 31 4.77 6.53 8.31
C PRO A 31 4.43 5.10 8.75
N TRP A 32 4.92 4.10 8.02
CA TRP A 32 4.69 2.68 8.33
C TRP A 32 5.22 2.32 9.71
N LYS A 33 4.41 1.61 10.50
CA LYS A 33 4.86 0.97 11.73
C LYS A 33 5.40 -0.42 11.37
N CYS A 34 6.66 -0.68 11.75
CA CYS A 34 7.30 -1.98 11.64
C CYS A 34 6.90 -2.90 12.79
#